data_AF-A0A4Y9L4R7-F1
#
_entry.id   AF-A0A4Y9L4R7-F1
#
_cell.length_a   1.000
_cell.length_b   1.000
_cell.length_c   1.000
_cell.angle_alpha   90.00
_cell.angle_beta   90.00
_cell.angle_gamma   90.00
#
_symmetry.space_group_name_H-M   'P 1'
#
loop_
_entity.id
_entity.type
_entity.pdbx_description
1 polymer ?
#
loop_
_entity_poly.entity_id
_entity_poly.type
_entity_poly.pdbx_seq_one_letter_code
_entity_poly.pdbx_strand_id
1 'polypeptide(L)'
;MLCSRRSLVIVLLLSAASPTWAQPEDRARLVREAFASPYGQALTAELGKALRASAEPACLAEKGLAADQLELRGRDIIISWGTRMFESTGALIDRQNAANPFPGAAERERLERNADVRRFLAIEQPMRQAKILDLIIEHFDRYVLISRSKLGTVSPVATGNKELLDRNPTEATEDALEKFVAKSKSSALERFLRLSEQAALAQRAAISKTSVPPPLPHTYFRGIEKDLAELCIGSSK
;
A
#
# COMPACT_ATOMS: atom_id res chain seq x y z
N MET A 1 -35.16 -3.39 -10.88
CA MET A 1 -34.11 -3.81 -9.94
C MET A 1 -33.25 -2.59 -9.61
N LEU A 2 -33.45 -2.02 -8.43
CA LEU A 2 -32.73 -0.84 -7.94
C LEU A 2 -31.32 -1.26 -7.48
N CYS A 3 -30.32 -1.14 -8.35
CA CYS A 3 -28.93 -1.11 -7.90
C CYS A 3 -28.74 0.15 -7.07
N SER A 4 -28.70 -0.02 -5.75
CA SER A 4 -28.51 1.05 -4.78
C SER A 4 -27.19 1.77 -5.07
N ARG A 5 -27.23 3.11 -5.14
CA ARG A 5 -26.04 3.99 -5.26
C ARG A 5 -24.94 3.68 -4.23
N ARG A 6 -25.30 3.01 -3.12
CA ARG A 6 -24.38 2.53 -2.08
C ARG A 6 -23.33 1.53 -2.57
N SER A 7 -23.66 0.67 -3.54
CA SER A 7 -22.71 -0.35 -4.03
C SER A 7 -21.70 0.22 -5.03
N LEU A 8 -22.00 1.33 -5.69
CA LEU A 8 -21.10 1.96 -6.66
C LEU A 8 -19.92 2.66 -5.98
N VAL A 9 -20.14 3.35 -4.86
CA VAL A 9 -19.07 4.10 -4.16
C VAL A 9 -18.01 3.15 -3.55
N ILE A 10 -18.43 2.03 -2.96
CA ILE A 10 -17.52 1.03 -2.37
C ILE A 10 -16.70 0.31 -3.46
N VAL A 11 -17.33 -0.03 -4.59
CA VAL A 11 -16.60 -0.61 -5.75
C VAL A 11 -15.67 0.43 -6.37
N LEU A 12 -16.05 1.71 -6.40
CA LEU A 12 -15.18 2.80 -6.85
C LEU A 12 -13.95 2.97 -5.96
N LEU A 13 -14.04 2.84 -4.64
CA LEU A 13 -12.91 3.05 -3.72
C LEU A 13 -11.94 1.88 -3.66
N LEU A 14 -12.42 0.65 -3.89
CA LEU A 14 -11.58 -0.55 -4.00
C LEU A 14 -10.95 -0.74 -5.39
N SER A 15 -11.46 -0.03 -6.41
CA SER A 15 -11.01 -0.17 -7.81
C SER A 15 -10.30 1.09 -8.34
N ALA A 16 -10.65 2.28 -7.86
CA ALA A 16 -9.97 3.53 -8.19
C ALA A 16 -8.71 3.70 -7.34
N ALA A 17 -7.81 2.73 -7.42
CA ALA A 17 -6.42 3.13 -7.49
C ALA A 17 -6.31 4.00 -8.74
N SER A 18 -6.40 5.32 -8.57
CA SER A 18 -5.99 6.22 -9.64
C SER A 18 -4.61 5.75 -10.12
N PRO A 19 -4.31 5.73 -11.43
CA PRO A 19 -3.00 5.44 -12.00
C PRO A 19 -1.91 6.44 -11.59
N THR A 20 -2.06 7.18 -10.48
CA THR A 20 -0.94 7.85 -9.83
C THR A 20 0.16 6.85 -9.40
N TRP A 21 -0.14 5.54 -9.36
CA TRP A 21 0.86 4.47 -9.21
C TRP A 21 1.65 4.15 -10.50
N ALA A 22 1.26 4.72 -11.65
CA ALA A 22 1.81 4.44 -12.97
C ALA A 22 2.87 5.47 -13.43
N GLN A 23 3.32 6.37 -12.55
CA GLN A 23 4.52 7.17 -12.81
C GLN A 23 5.73 6.42 -12.19
N PRO A 24 6.66 5.89 -13.02
CA PRO A 24 7.78 5.07 -12.54
C PRO A 24 8.65 5.78 -11.51
N GLU A 25 8.77 7.10 -11.63
CA GLU A 25 9.74 7.90 -10.87
C GLU A 25 9.30 8.24 -9.44
N ASP A 26 8.07 7.89 -9.04
CA ASP A 26 7.52 8.39 -7.78
C ASP A 26 7.07 7.32 -6.76
N ARG A 27 7.24 6.04 -7.08
CA ARG A 27 6.85 4.94 -6.17
C ARG A 27 7.59 5.00 -4.84
N ALA A 28 8.88 5.31 -4.89
CA ALA A 28 9.69 5.47 -3.68
C ALA A 28 9.19 6.62 -2.80
N ARG A 29 8.72 7.73 -3.41
CA ARG A 29 8.11 8.84 -2.65
C ARG A 29 6.80 8.41 -2.04
N LEU A 30 5.92 7.75 -2.80
CA LEU A 30 4.62 7.29 -2.32
C LEU A 30 4.76 6.35 -1.11
N VAL A 31 5.70 5.40 -1.17
CA VAL A 31 5.98 4.50 -0.02
C VAL A 31 6.48 5.30 1.17
N ARG A 32 7.46 6.20 0.99
CA ARG A 32 7.97 7.05 2.09
C ARG A 32 6.87 7.93 2.70
N GLU A 33 6.05 8.57 1.89
CA GLU A 33 4.93 9.40 2.34
C GLU A 33 3.88 8.56 3.09
N ALA A 34 3.64 7.32 2.66
CA ALA A 34 2.75 6.41 3.37
C ALA A 34 3.32 6.06 4.76
N PHE A 35 4.60 5.70 4.86
CA PHE A 35 5.25 5.45 6.16
C PHE A 35 5.35 6.69 7.05
N ALA A 36 5.38 7.89 6.47
CA ALA A 36 5.35 9.15 7.22
C ALA A 36 3.95 9.52 7.73
N SER A 37 2.88 8.89 7.23
CA SER A 37 1.52 9.13 7.69
C SER A 37 1.30 8.68 9.15
N PRO A 38 0.26 9.19 9.85
CA PRO A 38 -0.03 8.76 11.22
C PRO A 38 -0.21 7.25 11.38
N TYR A 39 -0.84 6.59 10.40
CA TYR A 39 -1.00 5.15 10.41
C TYR A 39 0.32 4.41 10.13
N GLY A 40 1.13 4.92 9.20
CA GLY A 40 2.47 4.39 8.91
C GLY A 40 3.43 4.48 10.09
N GLN A 41 3.36 5.56 10.87
CA GLN A 41 4.11 5.72 12.11
C GLN A 41 3.67 4.69 13.17
N ALA A 42 2.36 4.43 13.29
CA ALA A 42 1.85 3.41 14.19
C ALA A 42 2.31 1.99 13.81
N LEU A 43 2.27 1.65 12.51
CA LEU A 43 2.81 0.39 11.99
C LEU A 43 4.32 0.27 12.21
N THR A 44 5.06 1.37 12.06
CA THR A 44 6.50 1.42 12.32
C THR A 44 6.81 1.13 13.80
N ALA A 45 6.05 1.72 14.72
CA ALA A 45 6.21 1.45 16.14
C ALA A 45 5.95 -0.04 16.47
N GLU A 46 4.93 -0.64 15.84
CA GLU A 46 4.62 -2.07 16.01
C GLU A 46 5.73 -2.97 15.44
N LEU A 47 6.26 -2.64 14.26
CA LEU A 47 7.45 -3.29 13.70
C LEU A 47 8.64 -3.19 14.67
N GLY A 48 8.87 -2.03 15.27
CA GLY A 48 9.91 -1.83 16.26
C GLY A 48 9.75 -2.74 17.49
N LYS A 49 8.52 -2.93 17.98
CA LYS A 49 8.25 -3.90 19.07
C LYS A 49 8.56 -5.32 18.63
N ALA A 50 8.10 -5.73 17.44
CA ALA A 50 8.35 -7.07 16.90
C ALA A 50 9.87 -7.34 16.77
N LEU A 51 10.63 -6.37 16.24
CA LEU A 51 12.08 -6.47 16.10
C LEU A 51 12.78 -6.60 17.45
N ARG A 52 12.46 -5.74 18.42
CA ARG A 52 13.06 -5.78 19.77
C ARG A 52 12.77 -7.09 20.50
N ALA A 53 11.57 -7.64 20.33
CA ALA A 53 11.20 -8.92 20.93
C ALA A 53 11.89 -10.12 20.26
N SER A 54 12.30 -9.96 19.01
CA SER A 54 12.81 -11.03 18.15
C SER A 54 14.33 -11.06 18.02
N ALA A 55 14.99 -9.92 18.24
CA ALA A 55 16.43 -9.77 18.07
C ALA A 55 17.21 -10.56 19.12
N GLU A 56 18.27 -11.25 18.68
CA GLU A 56 19.14 -12.03 19.57
C GLU A 56 20.04 -11.10 20.41
N PRO A 57 19.93 -11.08 21.77
CA PRO A 57 20.63 -10.09 22.59
C PRO A 57 22.16 -10.16 22.49
N ALA A 58 22.73 -11.35 22.34
CA ALA A 58 24.17 -11.54 22.18
C ALA A 58 24.67 -10.90 20.87
N CYS A 59 23.92 -11.07 19.78
CA CYS A 59 24.22 -10.43 18.50
C CYS A 59 24.12 -8.90 18.59
N LEU A 60 23.09 -8.38 19.28
CA LEU A 60 22.96 -6.92 19.47
C LEU A 60 24.18 -6.35 20.21
N ALA A 61 24.63 -7.03 21.28
CA ALA A 61 25.81 -6.64 22.04
C ALA A 61 27.09 -6.69 21.18
N GLU A 62 27.28 -7.76 20.40
CA GLU A 62 28.43 -7.92 19.51
C GLU A 62 28.47 -6.84 18.40
N LYS A 63 27.32 -6.54 17.80
CA LYS A 63 27.21 -5.51 16.75
C LYS A 63 27.14 -4.08 17.30
N GLY A 64 27.11 -3.90 18.63
CA GLY A 64 26.95 -2.58 19.25
C GLY A 64 25.64 -1.89 18.88
N LEU A 65 24.57 -2.67 18.61
CA LEU A 65 23.27 -2.16 18.23
C LEU A 65 22.39 -1.96 19.46
N ALA A 66 21.94 -0.73 19.66
CA ALA A 66 21.00 -0.43 20.73
C ALA A 66 19.56 -0.77 20.29
N ALA A 67 18.74 -1.26 21.23
CA ALA A 67 17.38 -1.72 20.95
C ALA A 67 16.46 -0.61 20.41
N ASP A 68 16.71 0.64 20.77
CA ASP A 68 15.99 1.82 20.27
C ASP A 68 16.28 2.11 18.79
N GLN A 69 17.43 1.68 18.26
CA GLN A 69 17.80 1.84 16.85
C GLN A 69 17.06 0.88 15.91
N LEU A 70 16.53 -0.24 16.42
CA LEU A 70 15.93 -1.29 15.60
C LEU A 70 14.70 -0.82 14.84
N GLU A 71 13.89 0.06 15.43
CA GLU A 71 12.67 0.57 14.81
C GLU A 71 12.97 1.41 13.58
N LEU A 72 13.90 2.37 13.68
CA LEU A 72 14.28 3.23 12.57
C LEU A 72 14.90 2.41 11.43
N ARG A 73 15.85 1.53 11.76
CA ARG A 73 16.52 0.69 10.76
C ARG A 73 15.55 -0.30 10.11
N GLY A 74 14.66 -0.90 10.91
CA GLY A 74 13.61 -1.80 10.43
C GLY A 74 12.67 -1.11 9.47
N ARG A 75 12.21 0.10 9.81
CA ARG A 75 11.40 0.94 8.92
C ARG A 75 12.09 1.16 7.58
N ASP A 76 13.37 1.55 7.60
CA ASP A 76 14.11 1.88 6.39
C ASP A 76 14.31 0.65 5.48
N ILE A 77 14.54 -0.53 6.07
CA ILE A 77 14.53 -1.82 5.34
C ILE A 77 13.17 -2.03 4.69
N ILE A 78 12.07 -1.96 5.45
CA ILE A 78 10.73 -2.21 4.90
C ILE A 78 10.35 -1.19 3.83
N ILE A 79 10.73 0.08 3.95
CA ILE A 79 10.53 1.10 2.91
C ILE A 79 11.28 0.70 1.63
N SER A 80 12.54 0.28 1.74
CA SER A 80 13.35 -0.13 0.60
C SER A 80 12.73 -1.33 -0.13
N TRP A 81 12.37 -2.37 0.61
CA TRP A 81 11.77 -3.58 0.05
C TRP A 81 10.33 -3.38 -0.43
N GLY A 82 9.55 -2.55 0.26
CA GLY A 82 8.23 -2.12 -0.19
C GLY A 82 8.30 -1.32 -1.49
N THR A 83 9.30 -0.44 -1.65
CA THR A 83 9.56 0.27 -2.90
C THR A 83 9.85 -0.71 -4.04
N ARG A 84 10.75 -1.66 -3.82
CA ARG A 84 11.06 -2.73 -4.78
C ARG A 84 9.82 -3.55 -5.17
N MET A 85 8.96 -3.87 -4.20
CA MET A 85 7.69 -4.57 -4.44
C MET A 85 6.78 -3.79 -5.40
N PHE A 86 6.62 -2.49 -5.16
CA PHE A 86 5.80 -1.61 -6.00
C PHE A 86 6.42 -1.38 -7.37
N GLU A 87 7.75 -1.27 -7.48
CA GLU A 87 8.44 -1.18 -8.77
C GLU A 87 8.23 -2.44 -9.62
N SER A 88 8.36 -3.62 -9.00
CA SER A 88 8.20 -4.92 -9.66
C SER A 88 6.77 -5.12 -10.15
N THR A 89 5.78 -4.85 -9.29
CA THR A 89 4.36 -4.93 -9.64
C THR A 89 3.97 -3.88 -10.66
N GLY A 90 4.47 -2.65 -10.48
CA GLY A 90 4.20 -1.52 -11.35
C GLY A 90 4.71 -1.73 -12.77
N ALA A 91 5.91 -2.29 -12.95
CA ALA A 91 6.43 -2.61 -14.29
C ALA A 91 5.53 -3.58 -15.07
N LEU A 92 4.88 -4.54 -14.38
CA LEU A 92 3.91 -5.44 -15.00
C LEU A 92 2.65 -4.66 -15.42
N ILE A 93 2.12 -3.83 -14.52
CA ILE A 93 0.92 -3.02 -14.77
C ILE A 93 1.16 -2.01 -15.91
N ASP A 94 2.29 -1.30 -15.91
CA ASP A 94 2.63 -0.30 -16.93
C ASP A 94 2.70 -0.94 -18.32
N ARG A 95 3.32 -2.12 -18.42
CA ARG A 95 3.37 -2.87 -19.67
C ARG A 95 1.97 -3.23 -20.17
N GLN A 96 1.09 -3.66 -19.27
CA GLN A 96 -0.28 -4.02 -19.62
C GLN A 96 -1.12 -2.81 -20.02
N ASN A 97 -0.96 -1.68 -19.32
CA ASN A 97 -1.60 -0.41 -19.64
C ASN A 97 -1.11 0.15 -20.98
N ALA A 98 0.19 0.05 -21.28
CA ALA A 98 0.74 0.46 -22.58
C ALA A 98 0.21 -0.41 -23.73
N ALA A 99 0.03 -1.72 -23.50
CA ALA A 99 -0.52 -2.63 -24.49
C ALA A 99 -2.05 -2.48 -24.69
N ASN A 100 -2.76 -1.98 -23.68
CA ASN A 100 -4.23 -1.84 -23.69
C ASN A 100 -4.64 -0.47 -23.12
N PRO A 101 -4.32 0.64 -23.81
CA PRO A 101 -4.58 1.96 -23.28
C PRO A 101 -6.09 2.20 -23.15
N PHE A 102 -6.50 2.71 -21.99
CA PHE A 102 -7.87 3.17 -21.78
C PHE A 102 -8.09 4.50 -22.51
N PRO A 103 -9.08 4.62 -23.42
CA PRO A 103 -9.26 5.83 -24.24
C PRO A 103 -9.48 7.12 -23.46
N GLY A 104 -10.02 7.06 -22.25
CA GLY A 104 -10.30 8.23 -21.41
C GLY A 104 -9.14 8.67 -20.51
N ALA A 105 -7.95 8.07 -20.62
CA ALA A 105 -6.82 8.34 -19.72
C ALA A 105 -6.43 9.82 -19.69
N ALA A 106 -6.25 10.44 -20.86
CA ALA A 106 -5.85 11.85 -20.96
C ALA A 106 -6.94 12.80 -20.42
N GLU A 107 -8.22 12.50 -20.64
CA GLU A 107 -9.30 13.31 -20.08
C GLU A 107 -9.33 13.22 -18.56
N ARG A 108 -9.18 12.02 -18.01
CA ARG A 108 -9.15 11.75 -16.57
C ARG A 108 -8.03 12.54 -15.90
N GLU A 109 -6.83 12.50 -16.47
CA GLU A 109 -5.67 13.27 -15.97
C GLU A 109 -5.93 14.78 -16.02
N ARG A 110 -6.51 15.30 -17.10
CA ARG A 110 -6.85 16.74 -17.18
C ARG A 110 -7.84 17.16 -16.09
N LEU A 111 -8.78 16.29 -15.72
CA LEU A 111 -9.77 16.57 -14.67
C LEU A 111 -9.14 16.70 -13.28
N GLU A 112 -7.95 16.13 -13.05
CA GLU A 112 -7.23 16.28 -11.78
C GLU A 112 -6.85 17.75 -11.47
N ARG A 113 -6.90 18.66 -12.45
CA ARG A 113 -6.72 20.10 -12.25
C ARG A 113 -7.97 20.81 -11.73
N ASN A 114 -9.14 20.19 -11.81
CA ASN A 114 -10.40 20.77 -11.32
C ASN A 114 -10.40 20.84 -9.77
N ALA A 115 -10.97 21.90 -9.19
CA ALA A 115 -10.96 22.13 -7.75
C ALA A 115 -11.68 21.02 -6.95
N ASP A 116 -12.84 20.55 -7.41
CA ASP A 116 -13.60 19.50 -6.72
C ASP A 116 -12.90 18.15 -6.83
N VAL A 117 -12.26 17.87 -7.96
CA VAL A 117 -11.44 16.66 -8.14
C VAL A 117 -10.21 16.70 -7.23
N ARG A 118 -9.49 17.82 -7.15
CA ARG A 118 -8.37 17.96 -6.20
C ARG A 118 -8.82 17.76 -4.76
N ARG A 119 -9.97 18.31 -4.38
CA ARG A 119 -10.53 18.12 -3.04
C ARG A 119 -10.90 16.67 -2.79
N PHE A 120 -11.52 15.99 -3.75
CA PHE A 120 -11.78 14.55 -3.69
C PHE A 120 -10.48 13.77 -3.45
N LEU A 121 -9.46 14.01 -4.28
CA LEU A 121 -8.16 13.33 -4.20
C LEU A 121 -7.43 13.60 -2.87
N ALA A 122 -7.62 14.78 -2.28
CA ALA A 122 -7.05 15.12 -0.97
C ALA A 122 -7.75 14.37 0.17
N ILE A 123 -9.08 14.24 0.12
CA ILE A 123 -9.84 13.43 1.08
C ILE A 123 -9.45 11.95 0.96
N GLU A 124 -9.21 11.46 -0.27
CA GLU A 124 -8.84 10.07 -0.54
C GLU A 124 -7.43 9.69 -0.07
N GLN A 125 -6.54 10.67 0.08
CA GLN A 125 -5.10 10.44 0.31
C GLN A 125 -4.78 9.51 1.50
N PRO A 126 -5.39 9.66 2.70
CA PRO A 126 -5.08 8.80 3.84
C PRO A 126 -5.41 7.32 3.58
N MET A 127 -6.54 7.04 2.93
CA MET A 127 -6.90 5.68 2.54
C MET A 127 -5.91 5.10 1.50
N ARG A 128 -5.45 5.90 0.54
CA ARG A 128 -4.43 5.44 -0.43
C ARG A 128 -3.12 5.06 0.27
N GLN A 129 -2.69 5.86 1.24
CA GLN A 129 -1.50 5.57 2.05
C GLN A 129 -1.70 4.30 2.88
N ALA A 130 -2.86 4.13 3.52
CA ALA A 130 -3.19 2.93 4.29
C ALA A 130 -3.14 1.66 3.43
N LYS A 131 -3.74 1.69 2.23
CA LYS A 131 -3.70 0.56 1.28
C LYS A 131 -2.27 0.18 0.88
N ILE A 132 -1.38 1.17 0.67
CA ILE A 132 0.04 0.92 0.39
C ILE A 132 0.71 0.21 1.57
N LEU A 133 0.49 0.73 2.79
CA LEU A 133 1.06 0.18 4.02
C LEU A 133 0.59 -1.24 4.29
N ASP A 134 -0.73 -1.47 4.27
CA ASP A 134 -1.34 -2.78 4.51
C ASP A 134 -0.81 -3.80 3.50
N LEU A 135 -0.74 -3.42 2.23
CA LEU A 135 -0.20 -4.30 1.19
C LEU A 135 1.25 -4.70 1.46
N ILE A 136 2.13 -3.73 1.80
CA ILE A 136 3.54 -4.00 2.10
C ILE A 136 3.67 -4.89 3.33
N ILE A 137 3.01 -4.52 4.43
CA ILE A 137 3.15 -5.21 5.72
C ILE A 137 2.55 -6.61 5.65
N GLU A 138 1.41 -6.81 4.99
CA GLU A 138 0.85 -8.16 4.81
C GLU A 138 1.75 -9.05 3.96
N HIS A 139 2.34 -8.53 2.87
CA HIS A 139 3.26 -9.32 2.06
C HIS A 139 4.55 -9.62 2.83
N PHE A 140 5.03 -8.69 3.64
CA PHE A 140 6.17 -8.92 4.52
C PHE A 140 5.87 -9.98 5.59
N ASP A 141 4.74 -9.90 6.28
CA ASP A 141 4.31 -10.92 7.27
C ASP A 141 4.19 -12.31 6.64
N ARG A 142 3.57 -12.39 5.44
CA ARG A 142 3.49 -13.65 4.68
C ARG A 142 4.89 -14.15 4.31
N TYR A 143 5.81 -13.26 3.96
CA TYR A 143 7.19 -13.63 3.68
C TYR A 143 7.86 -14.22 4.91
N VAL A 144 7.86 -13.51 6.03
CA VAL A 144 8.45 -13.93 7.32
C VAL A 144 7.95 -15.32 7.73
N LEU A 145 6.66 -15.58 7.53
CA LEU A 145 6.07 -16.90 7.77
C LEU A 145 6.62 -17.98 6.82
N ILE A 146 6.69 -17.70 5.52
CA ILE A 146 7.18 -18.65 4.49
C ILE A 146 8.68 -18.91 4.65
N SER A 147 9.48 -17.88 4.90
CA SER A 147 10.94 -17.96 5.09
C SER A 147 11.33 -18.54 6.44
N ARG A 148 10.35 -18.70 7.35
CA ARG A 148 10.58 -19.08 8.75
C ARG A 148 11.61 -18.15 9.39
N SER A 149 11.44 -16.84 9.22
CA SER A 149 12.23 -15.87 9.99
C SER A 149 11.70 -15.83 11.43
N LYS A 150 12.58 -15.71 12.43
CA LYS A 150 12.20 -15.53 13.84
C LYS A 150 11.76 -14.09 14.09
N LEU A 151 10.79 -13.59 13.34
CA LEU A 151 10.22 -12.25 13.53
C LEU A 151 8.72 -12.37 13.78
N GLY A 152 8.22 -11.67 14.80
CA GLY A 152 6.78 -11.55 15.02
C GLY A 152 6.08 -10.86 13.85
N THR A 153 4.81 -11.17 13.64
CA THR A 153 3.97 -10.47 12.66
C THR A 153 3.73 -9.02 13.10
N VAL A 154 3.50 -8.14 12.11
CA VAL A 154 3.29 -6.70 12.35
C VAL A 154 1.88 -6.27 11.97
N SER A 155 1.26 -6.91 10.98
CA SER A 155 -0.08 -6.50 10.52
C SER A 155 -1.09 -6.57 11.66
N PRO A 156 -2.00 -5.58 11.77
CA PRO A 156 -3.02 -5.57 12.83
C PRO A 156 -3.94 -6.79 12.74
N VAL A 157 -4.20 -7.29 11.53
CA VAL A 157 -5.02 -8.49 11.30
C VAL A 157 -4.31 -9.75 11.83
N ALA A 158 -3.01 -9.92 11.59
CA ALA A 158 -2.29 -11.11 12.07
C ALA A 158 -2.02 -11.07 13.58
N THR A 159 -1.81 -9.89 14.15
CA THR A 159 -1.53 -9.71 15.59
C THR A 159 -2.80 -9.63 16.44
N GLY A 160 -3.96 -9.38 15.83
CA GLY A 160 -5.20 -9.06 16.55
C GLY A 160 -5.16 -7.72 17.29
N ASN A 161 -4.22 -6.84 16.93
CA ASN A 161 -4.04 -5.53 17.57
C ASN A 161 -5.16 -4.57 17.16
N LYS A 162 -6.23 -4.54 17.96
CA LYS A 162 -7.40 -3.69 17.72
C LYS A 162 -7.07 -2.20 17.70
N GLU A 163 -6.17 -1.73 18.58
CA GLU A 163 -5.80 -0.31 18.60
C GLU A 163 -5.15 0.11 17.28
N LEU A 164 -4.27 -0.73 16.74
CA LEU A 164 -3.65 -0.49 15.45
C LEU A 164 -4.65 -0.59 14.30
N LEU A 165 -5.59 -1.55 14.36
CA LEU A 165 -6.67 -1.66 13.38
C LEU A 165 -7.56 -0.41 13.35
N ASP A 166 -7.95 0.10 14.52
CA ASP A 166 -8.80 1.29 14.68
C ASP A 166 -8.10 2.59 14.20
N ARG A 167 -6.76 2.57 14.05
CA ARG A 167 -5.99 3.67 13.45
C ARG A 167 -5.97 3.66 11.92
N ASN A 168 -6.46 2.60 11.27
CA ASN A 168 -6.54 2.55 9.81
C ASN A 168 -7.60 3.57 9.33
N PRO A 169 -7.24 4.57 8.52
CA PRO A 169 -8.14 5.66 8.16
C PRO A 169 -9.17 5.27 7.08
N THR A 170 -9.17 4.02 6.60
CA THR A 170 -9.97 3.60 5.42
C THR A 170 -11.45 3.89 5.62
N GLU A 171 -12.10 3.30 6.64
CA GLU A 171 -13.55 3.47 6.85
C GLU A 171 -13.95 4.95 6.99
N ALA A 172 -13.23 5.72 7.82
CA ALA A 172 -13.48 7.14 8.00
C ALA A 172 -13.31 7.95 6.70
N THR A 173 -12.35 7.56 5.85
CA THR A 173 -12.11 8.20 4.55
C THR A 173 -13.21 7.87 3.55
N GLU A 174 -13.65 6.59 3.49
CA GLU A 174 -14.76 6.17 2.62
C GLU A 174 -16.04 6.95 2.95
N ASP A 175 -16.34 7.07 4.24
CA ASP A 175 -17.43 7.88 4.79
C ASP A 175 -17.36 9.35 4.35
N ALA A 176 -16.16 9.93 4.42
CA ALA A 176 -15.93 11.33 4.04
C ALA A 176 -16.10 11.55 2.54
N LEU A 177 -15.63 10.60 1.72
CA LEU A 177 -15.78 10.64 0.26
C LEU A 177 -17.24 10.48 -0.16
N GLU A 178 -17.99 9.56 0.47
CA GLU A 178 -19.43 9.42 0.21
C GLU A 178 -20.16 10.74 0.52
N LYS A 179 -19.91 11.33 1.70
CA LYS A 179 -20.51 12.61 2.10
C LYS A 179 -20.12 13.75 1.15
N PHE A 180 -18.88 13.77 0.65
CA PHE A 180 -18.40 14.79 -0.28
C PHE A 180 -19.07 14.64 -1.65
N VAL A 181 -19.09 13.44 -2.22
CA VAL A 181 -19.70 13.14 -3.52
C VAL A 181 -21.20 13.39 -3.49
N ALA A 182 -21.91 12.96 -2.44
CA ALA A 182 -23.36 13.14 -2.31
C ALA A 182 -23.78 14.63 -2.29
N LYS A 183 -22.93 15.52 -1.80
CA LYS A 183 -23.17 16.97 -1.74
C LYS A 183 -22.67 17.71 -2.97
N SER A 184 -21.77 17.12 -3.75
CA SER A 184 -21.16 17.76 -4.91
C SER A 184 -22.15 17.83 -6.07
N LYS A 185 -22.19 18.99 -6.75
CA LYS A 185 -22.91 19.19 -8.02
C LYS A 185 -21.94 19.30 -9.21
N SER A 186 -20.69 18.88 -9.01
CA SER A 186 -19.61 19.07 -9.97
C SER A 186 -19.64 18.01 -11.07
N SER A 187 -19.98 18.44 -12.29
CA SER A 187 -19.95 17.58 -13.48
C SER A 187 -18.55 17.06 -13.79
N ALA A 188 -17.52 17.84 -13.45
CA ALA A 188 -16.12 17.45 -13.57
C ALA A 188 -15.77 16.29 -12.62
N LEU A 189 -16.20 16.37 -11.36
CA LEU A 189 -16.03 15.27 -10.40
C LEU A 189 -16.78 14.01 -10.85
N GLU A 190 -18.03 14.15 -11.28
CA GLU A 190 -18.82 13.02 -11.76
C GLU A 190 -18.16 12.34 -12.98
N ARG A 191 -17.64 13.14 -13.93
CA ARG A 191 -16.90 12.62 -15.08
C ARG A 191 -15.60 11.94 -14.65
N PHE A 192 -14.87 12.53 -13.71
CA PHE A 192 -13.64 11.95 -13.18
C PHE A 192 -13.90 10.58 -12.55
N LEU A 193 -14.94 10.44 -11.71
CA LEU A 193 -15.30 9.18 -11.08
C LEU A 193 -15.65 8.10 -12.11
N ARG A 194 -16.46 8.42 -13.12
CA ARG A 194 -16.78 7.49 -14.22
C ARG A 194 -15.54 7.03 -14.99
N LEU A 195 -14.64 7.96 -15.30
CA LEU A 195 -13.40 7.61 -16.01
C LEU A 195 -12.46 6.78 -15.13
N SER A 196 -12.42 7.02 -13.82
CA SER A 196 -11.66 6.21 -12.87
C SER A 196 -12.21 4.78 -12.75
N GLU A 197 -13.53 4.59 -12.77
CA GLU A 197 -14.14 3.25 -12.83
C GLU A 197 -13.77 2.52 -14.12
N GLN A 198 -13.89 3.19 -15.27
CA GLN A 198 -13.52 2.61 -16.56
C GLN A 198 -12.02 2.26 -16.64
N ALA A 199 -11.16 3.12 -16.11
CA ALA A 199 -9.72 2.86 -16.01
C ALA A 199 -9.44 1.61 -15.15
N ALA A 200 -10.10 1.47 -14.01
CA ALA A 200 -9.95 0.30 -13.14
C ALA A 200 -10.42 -1.01 -13.81
N LEU A 201 -11.53 -0.96 -14.53
CA LEU A 201 -12.04 -2.10 -15.31
C LEU A 201 -11.07 -2.48 -16.43
N ALA A 202 -10.55 -1.49 -17.17
CA ALA A 202 -9.56 -1.72 -18.22
C ALA A 202 -8.27 -2.34 -17.65
N GLN A 203 -7.78 -1.83 -16.52
CA GLN A 203 -6.60 -2.37 -15.85
C GLN A 203 -6.82 -3.83 -15.40
N ARG A 204 -7.96 -4.14 -14.77
CA ARG A 204 -8.30 -5.52 -14.39
C ARG A 204 -8.38 -6.45 -15.60
N ALA A 205 -8.99 -6.00 -16.69
CA ALA A 205 -9.08 -6.76 -17.93
C ALA A 205 -7.73 -6.96 -18.62
N ALA A 206 -6.78 -6.03 -18.45
CA ALA A 206 -5.43 -6.17 -18.96
C ALA A 206 -4.61 -7.14 -18.09
N ILE A 207 -4.72 -7.01 -16.76
CA ILE A 207 -4.09 -7.94 -15.81
C ILE A 207 -4.64 -9.36 -16.00
N SER A 208 -5.94 -9.57 -16.19
CA SER A 208 -6.49 -10.93 -16.34
C SER A 208 -6.01 -11.67 -17.58
N LYS A 209 -5.46 -10.96 -18.58
CA LYS A 209 -4.88 -11.53 -19.80
C LYS A 209 -3.40 -11.88 -19.65
N THR A 210 -2.77 -11.55 -18.52
CA THR A 210 -1.37 -11.93 -18.29
C THR A 210 -1.27 -13.45 -18.09
N SER A 211 -0.40 -14.09 -18.87
CA SER A 211 -0.06 -15.51 -18.67
C SER A 211 0.93 -15.73 -17.53
N VAL A 212 1.59 -14.68 -17.07
CA VAL A 212 2.56 -14.72 -15.96
C VAL A 212 1.84 -14.40 -14.66
N PRO A 213 1.79 -15.31 -13.68
CA PRO A 213 1.13 -15.04 -12.41
C PRO A 213 1.76 -13.81 -11.73
N PRO A 214 0.99 -13.02 -10.97
CA PRO A 214 1.55 -11.90 -10.23
C PRO A 214 2.64 -12.40 -9.27
N PRO A 215 3.73 -11.63 -9.06
CA PRO A 215 4.76 -12.06 -8.15
C PRO A 215 4.18 -12.27 -6.74
N LEU A 216 4.63 -13.34 -6.10
CA LEU A 216 4.19 -13.73 -4.76
C LEU A 216 5.09 -13.09 -3.69
N PRO A 217 4.67 -13.06 -2.40
CA PRO A 217 5.48 -12.51 -1.31
C PRO A 217 6.96 -12.95 -1.34
N HIS A 218 7.20 -14.25 -1.57
CA HIS A 218 8.54 -14.84 -1.65
C HIS A 218 9.41 -14.34 -2.81
N THR A 219 8.83 -13.65 -3.80
CA THR A 219 9.57 -13.03 -4.92
C THR A 219 9.97 -11.61 -4.57
N TYR A 220 9.06 -10.83 -3.96
CA TYR A 220 9.31 -9.43 -3.62
C TYR A 220 10.40 -9.27 -2.57
N PHE A 221 10.34 -10.09 -1.52
CA PHE A 221 11.19 -9.97 -0.34
C PHE A 221 12.38 -10.94 -0.33
N ARG A 222 12.62 -11.66 -1.44
CA ARG A 222 13.76 -12.60 -1.53
C ARG A 222 15.08 -11.89 -1.27
N GLY A 223 15.75 -12.26 -0.18
CA GLY A 223 17.04 -11.72 0.23
C GLY A 223 16.97 -10.72 1.38
N ILE A 224 15.76 -10.36 1.85
CA ILE A 224 15.57 -9.50 3.02
C ILE A 224 16.16 -10.10 4.28
N GLU A 225 16.38 -11.43 4.33
CA GLU A 225 17.01 -12.12 5.46
C GLU A 225 18.39 -11.57 5.79
N LYS A 226 19.14 -11.08 4.78
CA LYS A 226 20.44 -10.46 5.02
C LYS A 226 20.29 -9.17 5.81
N ASP A 227 19.33 -8.34 5.44
CA ASP A 227 19.07 -7.07 6.13
C ASP A 227 18.46 -7.32 7.52
N LEU A 228 17.61 -8.34 7.65
CA LEU A 228 17.07 -8.77 8.95
C LEU A 228 18.17 -9.34 9.87
N ALA A 229 19.15 -10.08 9.33
CA ALA A 229 20.29 -10.57 10.08
C ALA A 229 21.19 -9.41 10.57
N GLU A 230 21.28 -8.32 9.82
CA GLU A 230 21.93 -7.08 10.29
C GLU A 230 21.20 -6.43 11.47
N LEU A 231 19.90 -6.75 11.66
CA LEU A 231 19.12 -6.40 12.85
C LEU A 231 19.06 -7.53 13.90
N CYS A 232 19.95 -8.52 13.81
CA CYS A 232 20.01 -9.66 14.72
C CYS A 232 18.75 -10.53 14.74
N ILE A 233 18.01 -10.57 13.64
CA ILE A 233 16.86 -11.46 13.46
C ILE A 233 17.32 -12.74 12.75
N GLY A 234 17.22 -13.87 13.45
CA GLY A 234 17.60 -15.18 12.92
C GLY A 234 16.49 -15.88 12.11
N SER A 235 16.80 -17.05 11.56
CA SER A 235 15.83 -18.00 11.00
C SER A 235 15.43 -19.06 12.03
N SER A 236 14.16 -19.46 12.03
CA SER A 236 13.65 -20.62 12.75
C SER A 236 14.22 -21.87 12.06
N LYS A 237 15.14 -22.57 12.72
CA LYS A 237 15.61 -23.88 12.27
C LYS A 237 14.46 -24.88 12.33
#